data_AF-G9B7C9-F1
#
_entry.id   AF-G9B7C9-F1
#
_cell.length_a   1.000
_cell.length_b   1.000
_cell.length_c   1.000
_cell.angle_alpha   90.00
_cell.angle_beta   90.00
_cell.angle_gamma   90.00
#
_symmetry.space_group_name_H-M   'P 1'
#
loop_
_entity.id
_entity.type
_entity.pdbx_description
1 polymer ?
#
loop_
_entity_poly.entity_id
_entity_poly.type
_entity_poly.pdbx_seq_one_letter_code
_entity_poly.pdbx_strand_id
1 'polypeptide(L)' 'IRNVARCWTFETAVALGVDIANELPYNDYFEYFGPDFKLHISPSNMTNQNTSEYMDKIKTRLYENLRMIPHAPGVQMQ' A
#
# COMPACT_ATOMS: atom_id res chain seq x y z
N ILE A 1 -14.06 -8.08 -6.17
CA ILE A 1 -14.32 -7.16 -5.03
C ILE A 1 -13.68 -7.57 -3.70
N ARG A 2 -13.39 -8.86 -3.46
CA ARG A 2 -12.86 -9.37 -2.18
C ARG A 2 -11.62 -8.63 -1.66
N ASN A 3 -10.65 -8.38 -2.55
CA ASN A 3 -9.42 -7.69 -2.17
C ASN A 3 -9.62 -6.18 -1.93
N VAL A 4 -10.67 -5.59 -2.53
CA VAL A 4 -11.03 -4.18 -2.26
C VAL A 4 -11.53 -4.05 -0.83
N ALA A 5 -12.43 -4.95 -0.40
CA ALA A 5 -12.91 -4.99 0.98
C ALA A 5 -11.77 -5.21 1.99
N ARG A 6 -10.84 -6.14 1.70
CA ARG A 6 -9.63 -6.36 2.51
C ARG A 6 -8.77 -5.09 2.62
N CYS A 7 -8.49 -4.45 1.48
CA CYS A 7 -7.65 -3.26 1.39
C CYS A 7 -8.21 -2.12 2.25
N TRP A 8 -9.47 -1.74 2.04
CA TRP A 8 -10.08 -0.64 2.78
C TRP A 8 -10.28 -0.94 4.26
N THR A 9 -10.58 -2.19 4.62
CA THR A 9 -10.68 -2.60 6.03
C THR A 9 -9.33 -2.40 6.73
N PHE A 10 -8.24 -2.84 6.11
CA PHE A 10 -6.90 -2.68 6.66
C PHE A 10 -6.45 -1.21 6.69
N GLU A 11 -6.67 -0.44 5.61
CA GLU A 11 -6.35 0.98 5.55
C GLU A 11 -7.12 1.80 6.60
N THR A 12 -8.37 1.41 6.92
CA THR A 12 -9.14 2.02 8.00
C THR A 12 -8.53 1.73 9.37
N ALA A 13 -8.07 0.50 9.61
CA ALA A 13 -7.35 0.15 10.85
C ALA A 13 -6.04 0.94 10.99
N VAL A 14 -5.29 1.10 9.90
CA VAL A 14 -4.10 1.95 9.85
C VAL A 14 -4.43 3.41 10.16
N ALA A 15 -5.51 3.96 9.60
CA ALA A 15 -5.95 5.33 9.88
C ALA A 15 -6.35 5.54 11.35
N LEU A 16 -6.87 4.50 12.01
CA LEU A 16 -7.20 4.49 13.43
C LEU A 16 -6.00 4.17 14.33
N GLY A 17 -4.85 3.78 13.76
CA GLY A 17 -3.65 3.39 14.51
C GLY A 17 -3.85 2.10 15.33
N VAL A 18 -4.69 1.19 14.85
CA VAL A 18 -4.99 -0.07 15.54
C VAL A 18 -4.55 -1.26 14.70
N ASP A 19 -4.00 -2.27 15.37
CA ASP A 19 -3.72 -3.57 14.76
C ASP A 19 -4.95 -4.45 14.77
N ILE A 20 -5.19 -5.15 13.67
CA ILE A 20 -6.30 -6.10 13.51
C ILE A 20 -5.77 -7.49 13.15
N ALA A 21 -6.48 -8.52 13.59
CA ALA A 21 -6.10 -9.89 13.32
C ALA A 21 -6.19 -10.22 11.82
N ASN A 22 -5.34 -11.13 11.36
CA ASN A 22 -5.40 -11.61 9.98
C ASN A 22 -6.57 -12.58 9.75
N GLU A 23 -7.14 -13.16 10.81
CA GLU A 23 -8.37 -13.97 10.73
C GLU A 23 -9.57 -13.07 10.48
N LEU A 24 -10.32 -13.31 9.40
CA LEU A 24 -11.53 -12.54 9.16
C LEU A 24 -12.61 -12.92 10.19
N PRO A 25 -13.30 -11.94 10.79
CA PRO A 25 -14.48 -12.23 11.59
C PRO A 25 -15.64 -12.69 10.70
N TYR A 26 -16.53 -13.50 11.26
CA TYR A 26 -17.77 -13.89 10.58
C TYR A 26 -18.60 -12.65 10.22
N ASN A 27 -19.14 -12.63 9.00
CA ASN A 27 -19.96 -11.56 8.45
C ASN A 27 -20.85 -12.11 7.34
N ASP A 28 -21.83 -11.34 6.87
CA ASP A 28 -22.81 -11.75 5.86
C ASP A 28 -22.20 -12.19 4.52
N TYR A 29 -20.94 -11.84 4.26
CA TYR A 29 -20.21 -12.16 3.03
C TYR A 29 -18.99 -13.06 3.29
N PHE A 30 -18.93 -13.74 4.45
CA PHE A 30 -17.75 -14.48 4.89
C PHE A 30 -17.28 -15.53 3.86
N GLU A 31 -18.21 -16.25 3.23
CA GLU A 31 -17.95 -17.28 2.23
C GLU A 31 -17.23 -16.74 0.99
N TYR A 32 -17.31 -15.43 0.71
CA TYR A 32 -16.62 -14.83 -0.41
C TYR A 32 -15.10 -14.93 -0.20
N PHE A 33 -14.63 -14.87 1.04
CA PHE A 33 -13.21 -14.80 1.37
C PHE A 33 -12.52 -16.17 1.47
N GLY A 34 -13.21 -17.25 1.08
CA GLY A 34 -12.62 -18.57 0.99
C GLY A 34 -11.54 -18.69 -0.12
N PRO A 35 -10.63 -19.68 0.00
CA PRO A 35 -10.64 -20.76 1.00
C PRO A 35 -9.92 -20.43 2.32
N ASP A 36 -9.18 -19.33 2.37
CA ASP A 36 -8.25 -19.02 3.45
C ASP A 36 -8.87 -18.16 4.57
N PHE A 37 -9.91 -17.40 4.25
CA PHE A 37 -10.62 -16.51 5.19
C PHE A 37 -9.69 -15.54 5.93
N LYS A 38 -8.60 -15.12 5.26
CA LYS A 38 -7.62 -14.17 5.79
C LYS A 38 -7.83 -12.76 5.23
N LEU A 39 -7.36 -11.77 5.98
CA LEU A 39 -7.33 -10.37 5.58
C LEU A 39 -6.22 -10.12 4.56
N HIS A 40 -5.01 -10.60 4.83
CA HIS A 40 -3.83 -10.37 3.99
C HIS A 40 -3.77 -11.34 2.81
N ILE A 41 -3.23 -10.85 1.70
CA ILE A 41 -3.01 -11.63 0.48
C ILE A 41 -1.51 -11.81 0.23
N SER A 42 -1.12 -12.97 -0.29
CA SER A 42 0.25 -13.21 -0.73
C SER A 42 0.47 -12.66 -2.14
N PRO A 43 1.65 -12.11 -2.45
CA PRO A 43 2.01 -11.73 -3.81
C PRO A 43 2.03 -12.97 -4.73
N SER A 44 1.74 -12.76 -6.01
CA SER A 44 1.85 -13.82 -7.02
C SER A 44 3.32 -14.01 -7.45
N ASN A 45 3.57 -15.06 -8.23
CA ASN A 45 4.86 -15.30 -8.89
C ASN A 45 5.08 -14.45 -10.15
N MET A 46 4.29 -13.39 -10.35
CA MET A 46 4.42 -12.51 -11.51
C MET A 46 5.76 -11.77 -11.47
N THR A 47 6.50 -11.81 -12.57
CA THR A 47 7.79 -11.13 -12.67
C THR A 47 7.64 -9.62 -12.52
N ASN A 48 8.36 -9.04 -11.56
CA ASN A 48 8.47 -7.60 -11.42
C ASN A 48 9.34 -7.03 -12.55
N GLN A 49 8.73 -6.24 -13.44
CA GLN A 49 9.44 -5.57 -14.55
C GLN A 49 10.06 -4.22 -14.15
N ASN A 50 9.89 -3.80 -12.89
CA ASN A 50 10.47 -2.57 -12.37
C ASN A 50 11.91 -2.86 -11.89
N THR A 51 12.90 -2.71 -12.77
CA THR A 51 14.31 -2.84 -12.38
C THR A 51 14.71 -1.71 -11.42
N SER A 52 15.74 -1.96 -10.60
CA SER A 52 16.24 -0.96 -9.65
C SER A 52 16.68 0.32 -10.35
N GLU A 53 17.37 0.19 -11.49
CA GLU A 53 17.85 1.33 -12.28
C GLU A 53 16.70 2.17 -12.83
N TYR A 54 15.61 1.54 -13.28
CA TYR A 54 14.42 2.23 -13.76
C TYR A 54 13.74 3.02 -12.64
N MET A 55 13.56 2.39 -11.47
CA MET A 55 12.95 3.02 -10.30
C MET A 55 13.77 4.21 -9.79
N ASP A 56 15.10 4.08 -9.74
CA ASP A 56 15.98 5.15 -9.28
C ASP A 56 16.05 6.32 -10.26
N LYS A 57 16.02 6.05 -11.57
CA LYS A 57 15.94 7.10 -12.59
C LYS A 57 14.65 7.92 -12.48
N ILE A 58 13.50 7.27 -12.29
CA ILE A 58 12.22 7.97 -12.09
C ILE A 58 12.25 8.76 -10.78
N LYS A 59 12.68 8.14 -9.68
CA LYS A 59 12.78 8.76 -8.37
C LYS A 59 13.64 10.03 -8.41
N THR A 60 14.79 9.98 -9.06
CA THR A 60 15.70 11.13 -9.23
C THR A 60 15.02 12.27 -9.97
N ARG A 61 14.34 11.96 -11.09
CA ARG A 61 13.60 12.97 -11.86
C ARG A 61 12.45 13.59 -11.05
N LEU A 62 11.75 12.80 -10.24
CA LEU A 62 10.70 13.32 -9.35
C LEU A 62 11.28 14.27 -8.29
N TYR A 63 12.42 13.93 -7.69
CA TYR A 63 13.10 14.83 -6.76
C TYR A 63 13.54 16.14 -7.41
N GLU A 64 14.08 16.10 -8.62
CA GLU A 64 14.44 17.31 -9.37
C GLU A 64 13.21 18.20 -9.62
N ASN A 65 12.08 17.61 -10.00
CA ASN A 65 10.83 18.35 -10.17
C ASN A 65 10.34 18.99 -8.85
N LEU A 66 10.39 18.23 -7.74
CA LEU A 66 9.95 18.71 -6.42
C LEU A 66 10.85 19.84 -5.90
N ARG A 67 12.15 19.84 -6.21
CA ARG A 67 13.09 20.93 -5.87
C ARG A 67 12.71 22.27 -6.48
N MET A 68 12.00 22.27 -7.61
CA MET A 68 11.57 23.49 -8.29
C MET A 68 10.31 24.12 -7.69
N ILE A 69 9.63 23.41 -6.78
CA ILE A 69 8.47 23.97 -6.06
C ILE A 69 8.99 24.99 -5.04
N PRO A 70 8.39 26.20 -4.96
CA PRO A 70 8.77 27.19 -3.95
C PRO A 70 8.67 26.59 -2.55
N HIS A 71 9.81 26.43 -1.89
CA HIS A 71 9.88 26.01 -0.51
C HIS A 71 9.99 27.23 0.41
N ALA A 72 9.45 27.14 1.63
CA ALA A 72 9.71 28.16 2.64
C ALA A 72 11.23 28.18 2.94
N PRO A 73 11.89 29.35 2.92
CA PRO A 73 13.30 29.45 3.30
C PRO A 73 13.41 29.17 4.81
N GLY A 74 13.75 27.92 5.16
CA GLY A 74 13.89 27.51 6.57
C GLY A 74 13.71 26.01 6.84
N VAL A 75 13.12 25.25 5.91
CA VAL A 75 13.01 23.79 6.05
C VAL A 75 14.01 23.13 5.10
N GLN A 76 15.09 22.59 5.66
CA GLN A 76 16.07 21.82 4.92
C GLN A 76 15.39 20.53 4.42
N MET A 77 15.22 20.41 3.11
CA MET A 77 14.82 19.16 2.47
C MET A 77 16.04 18.23 2.52
N GLN A 78 16.08 17.34 3.52
CA GLN A 78 17.12 16.34 3.69
C GLN A 78 16.90 15.14 2.77
#